data_AF-A0A7S0T1J9-F1
#
_entry.id   AF-A0A7S0T1J9-F1
#
_cell.length_a   1.000
_cell.length_b   1.000
_cell.length_c   1.000
_cell.angle_alpha   90.00
_cell.angle_beta   90.00
_cell.angle_gamma   90.00
#
_symmetry.space_group_name_H-M   'P 1'
#
loop_
_entity.id
_entity.type
_entity.pdbx_description
1 polymer ?
#
loop_
_entity_poly.entity_id
_entity_poly.type
_entity_poly.pdbx_seq_one_letter_code
_entity_poly.pdbx_strand_id
1 'polypeptide(L)'
;RAMSAIARTQPEAVLDHNMFRASRMYSQPVSEAMDQWRPLLLAIFQYYQGKERGGKRMHMEHFCLFCEESGLSSLKTGLSRREARIAFVFAQMETVDDVAKHYNVVTASFLDFCEALCRLVDGMCPPSTSELREFFAEGSGRGHPGVNDQAYALNHPHVYYYFHVPDSEVINNMTPWHGSVIVTPEEAAAEAAEAAGLPSPFTVSTRHPHDSSTAVGGASMAAPKWAWRRRALQFMIPDAMTVVMESLCVRYMQVSTRQMTAQGAGDVAKA
;
A
#
# COMPACT_ATOMS: atom_id res chain seq x y z
N ARG A 1 14.38 30.62 10.55
CA ARG A 1 14.76 29.31 11.13
C ARG A 1 13.96 28.28 10.35
N ALA A 2 14.58 27.60 9.38
CA ALA A 2 13.93 26.57 8.58
C ALA A 2 13.48 25.44 9.50
N MET A 3 12.19 25.08 9.47
CA MET A 3 11.76 23.82 10.06
C MET A 3 12.42 22.73 9.23
N SER A 4 13.44 22.10 9.79
CA SER A 4 13.86 20.78 9.35
C SER A 4 12.58 19.95 9.26
N ALA A 5 12.28 19.45 8.06
CA ALA A 5 11.29 18.41 7.86
C ALA A 5 11.69 17.25 8.76
N ILE A 6 11.22 17.28 10.01
CA ILE A 6 11.29 16.17 10.92
C ILE A 6 10.47 15.14 10.18
N ALA A 7 11.17 14.17 9.60
CA ALA A 7 10.55 13.03 8.97
C ALA A 7 9.45 12.57 9.93
N ARG A 8 8.22 12.47 9.41
CA ARG A 8 7.12 11.81 10.11
C ARG A 8 7.39 10.31 10.20
N THR A 9 8.62 9.91 10.52
CA THR A 9 8.80 8.70 11.32
C THR A 9 7.98 8.98 12.55
N GLN A 10 6.79 8.37 12.66
CA GLN A 10 6.09 8.50 13.92
C GLN A 10 7.06 7.95 15.00
N PRO A 11 6.92 8.28 16.29
CA PRO A 11 7.84 7.88 17.37
C PRO A 11 7.99 6.34 17.62
N GLU A 12 7.66 5.56 16.61
CA GLU A 12 7.51 4.13 16.37
C GLU A 12 8.79 3.32 16.40
N ALA A 13 9.93 3.91 16.78
CA ALA A 13 11.02 3.11 17.33
C ALA A 13 10.56 2.28 18.56
N VAL A 14 9.33 2.55 19.07
CA VAL A 14 8.59 1.85 20.12
C VAL A 14 7.32 1.14 19.60
N LEU A 15 7.07 1.04 18.28
CA LEU A 15 5.94 0.24 17.78
C LEU A 15 6.28 -1.24 17.95
N ASP A 16 5.65 -1.88 18.93
CA ASP A 16 5.63 -3.33 19.02
C ASP A 16 4.99 -3.90 17.75
N HIS A 17 5.77 -4.62 16.94
CA HIS A 17 5.32 -5.20 15.68
C HIS A 17 4.13 -6.15 15.91
N ASN A 18 4.10 -6.86 17.03
CA ASN A 18 3.02 -7.77 17.37
C ASN A 18 1.75 -7.00 17.72
N MET A 19 1.88 -5.85 18.39
CA MET A 19 0.74 -4.96 18.63
C MET A 19 0.15 -4.43 17.31
N PHE A 20 0.99 -3.99 16.36
CA PHE A 20 0.49 -3.58 15.04
C PHE A 20 -0.25 -4.72 14.34
N ARG A 21 0.33 -5.91 14.32
CA ARG A 21 -0.29 -7.10 13.73
C ARG A 21 -1.63 -7.43 14.37
N ALA A 22 -1.68 -7.52 15.69
CA ALA A 22 -2.90 -7.89 16.42
C ALA A 22 -4.00 -6.83 16.32
N SER A 23 -3.63 -5.55 16.38
CA SER A 23 -4.61 -4.46 16.48
C SER A 23 -5.04 -3.90 15.12
N ARG A 24 -4.19 -3.96 14.10
CA ARG A 24 -4.45 -3.34 12.79
C ARG A 24 -4.58 -4.38 11.68
N MET A 25 -3.54 -5.19 11.49
CA MET A 25 -3.43 -6.09 10.33
C MET A 25 -4.35 -7.31 10.42
N TYR A 26 -4.36 -8.02 11.55
CA TYR A 26 -5.17 -9.22 11.79
C TYR A 26 -6.59 -8.90 12.26
N SER A 27 -7.15 -7.83 11.72
CA SER A 27 -8.56 -7.53 11.85
C SER A 27 -9.33 -8.20 10.71
N GLN A 28 -10.53 -8.71 10.99
CA GLN A 28 -11.38 -9.33 9.97
C GLN A 28 -11.57 -8.46 8.72
N PRO A 29 -11.85 -7.14 8.81
CA PRO A 29 -12.05 -6.32 7.63
C PRO A 29 -10.80 -6.19 6.75
N VAL A 30 -9.61 -6.14 7.36
CA VAL A 30 -8.34 -6.09 6.62
C VAL A 30 -8.05 -7.45 5.99
N SER A 31 -8.29 -8.56 6.69
CA SER A 31 -8.13 -9.91 6.13
C SER A 31 -9.01 -10.13 4.90
N GLU A 32 -10.29 -9.73 4.96
CA GLU A 32 -11.21 -9.85 3.82
C GLU A 32 -10.73 -9.05 2.61
N ALA A 33 -10.24 -7.82 2.82
CA ALA A 33 -9.67 -7.01 1.75
C ALA A 33 -8.40 -7.64 1.16
N MET A 34 -7.50 -8.14 2.02
CA MET A 34 -6.28 -8.81 1.59
C MET A 34 -6.58 -10.08 0.79
N ASP A 35 -7.58 -10.86 1.19
CA ASP A 35 -8.01 -12.07 0.48
C ASP A 35 -8.65 -11.73 -0.88
N GLN A 36 -9.50 -10.70 -0.92
CA GLN A 36 -10.11 -10.20 -2.15
C GLN A 36 -9.05 -9.79 -3.19
N TRP A 37 -7.98 -9.11 -2.75
CA TRP A 37 -6.92 -8.62 -3.63
C TRP A 37 -5.69 -9.55 -3.71
N ARG A 38 -5.74 -10.71 -3.04
CA ARG A 38 -4.61 -11.64 -2.93
C ARG A 38 -4.00 -12.04 -4.27
N PRO A 39 -4.78 -12.36 -5.33
CA PRO A 39 -4.20 -12.74 -6.61
C PRO A 39 -3.38 -11.62 -7.27
N LEU A 40 -3.88 -10.38 -7.23
CA LEU A 40 -3.18 -9.20 -7.73
C LEU A 40 -1.91 -8.92 -6.92
N LEU A 41 -2.03 -8.91 -5.59
CA LEU A 41 -0.88 -8.71 -4.69
C LEU A 41 0.21 -9.75 -4.94
N LEU A 42 -0.16 -11.01 -5.16
CA LEU A 42 0.78 -12.08 -5.47
C LEU A 42 1.44 -11.87 -6.84
N ALA A 43 0.69 -11.43 -7.85
CA ALA A 43 1.25 -11.11 -9.15
C ALA A 43 2.26 -9.95 -9.09
N ILE A 44 1.93 -8.89 -8.34
CA ILE A 44 2.84 -7.76 -8.09
C ILE A 44 4.10 -8.23 -7.38
N PHE A 45 3.95 -9.00 -6.29
CA PHE A 45 5.07 -9.56 -5.55
C PHE A 45 6.00 -10.35 -6.48
N GLN A 46 5.45 -11.28 -7.27
CA GLN A 46 6.25 -12.11 -8.18
C GLN A 46 6.89 -11.30 -9.30
N TYR A 47 6.24 -10.22 -9.76
CA TYR A 47 6.81 -9.33 -10.76
C TYR A 47 8.04 -8.56 -10.24
N TYR A 48 7.96 -7.99 -9.04
CA TYR A 48 9.05 -7.23 -8.43
C TYR A 48 10.11 -8.09 -7.76
N GLN A 49 9.80 -9.31 -7.34
CA GLN A 49 10.75 -10.26 -6.77
C GLN A 49 12.03 -10.44 -7.62
N GLY A 50 11.93 -10.18 -8.92
CA GLY A 50 13.02 -10.34 -9.87
C GLY A 50 13.20 -11.79 -10.31
N LYS A 51 13.97 -12.00 -11.37
CA LYS A 51 14.28 -13.33 -11.92
C LYS A 51 15.46 -14.01 -11.22
N GLU A 52 15.97 -13.44 -10.13
CA GLU A 52 17.07 -14.07 -9.40
C GLU A 52 16.61 -15.46 -8.91
N ARG A 53 17.39 -16.45 -9.35
CA ARG A 53 17.04 -17.87 -9.51
C ARG A 53 16.14 -18.42 -8.42
N GLY A 54 14.83 -18.53 -8.71
CA GLY A 54 13.91 -19.31 -7.89
C GLY A 54 13.71 -18.78 -6.47
N GLY A 55 14.02 -17.51 -6.22
CA GLY A 55 13.76 -16.88 -4.93
C GLY A 55 12.28 -16.99 -4.55
N LYS A 56 11.99 -17.15 -3.26
CA LYS A 56 10.64 -17.01 -2.69
C LYS A 56 10.47 -15.67 -1.99
N ARG A 57 11.46 -14.78 -2.14
CA ARG A 57 11.62 -13.56 -1.37
C ARG A 57 11.99 -12.40 -2.29
N MET A 58 11.45 -11.23 -1.98
CA MET A 58 11.66 -9.99 -2.70
C MET A 58 12.69 -9.13 -1.97
N HIS A 59 13.68 -8.60 -2.68
CA HIS A 59 14.67 -7.70 -2.10
C HIS A 59 14.07 -6.33 -1.73
N MET A 60 14.59 -5.69 -0.69
CA MET A 60 14.13 -4.36 -0.24
C MET A 60 14.16 -3.31 -1.35
N GLU A 61 15.21 -3.31 -2.18
CA GLU A 61 15.31 -2.38 -3.32
C GLU A 61 14.21 -2.59 -4.36
N HIS A 62 13.75 -3.84 -4.55
CA HIS A 62 12.63 -4.12 -5.44
C HIS A 62 11.29 -3.67 -4.85
N PHE A 63 11.12 -3.76 -3.52
CA PHE A 63 9.96 -3.19 -2.85
C PHE A 63 9.93 -1.66 -2.94
N CYS A 64 11.08 -1.00 -2.78
CA CYS A 64 11.19 0.45 -2.97
C CYS A 64 10.84 0.85 -4.42
N LEU A 65 11.37 0.11 -5.40
CA LEU A 65 11.06 0.33 -6.81
C LEU A 65 9.55 0.15 -7.09
N PHE A 66 8.93 -0.87 -6.51
CA PHE A 66 7.48 -1.05 -6.56
C PHE A 66 6.74 0.19 -6.04
N CYS A 67 7.14 0.71 -4.88
CA CYS A 67 6.51 1.90 -4.30
C CYS A 67 6.68 3.14 -5.19
N GLU A 68 7.84 3.30 -5.82
CA GLU A 68 8.13 4.41 -6.74
C GLU A 68 7.31 4.28 -8.04
N GLU A 69 7.29 3.11 -8.68
CA GLU A 69 6.60 2.88 -9.96
C GLU A 69 5.07 2.85 -9.82
N SER A 70 4.54 2.41 -8.69
CA SER A 70 3.10 2.44 -8.39
C SER A 70 2.59 3.82 -7.97
N GLY A 71 3.48 4.79 -7.72
CA GLY A 71 3.13 6.11 -7.22
C GLY A 71 2.82 6.16 -5.72
N LEU A 72 2.96 5.04 -4.99
CA LEU A 72 2.83 4.98 -3.53
C LEU A 72 3.85 5.87 -2.83
N SER A 73 5.09 5.87 -3.30
CA SER A 73 6.14 6.78 -2.84
C SER A 73 6.18 8.00 -3.75
N SER A 74 5.30 8.96 -3.50
CA SER A 74 5.26 10.21 -4.24
C SER A 74 5.10 11.41 -3.32
N LEU A 75 5.45 12.60 -3.82
CA LEU A 75 5.14 13.85 -3.13
C LEU A 75 3.65 13.99 -2.81
N LYS A 76 2.76 13.38 -3.62
CA LYS A 76 1.31 13.43 -3.41
C LYS A 76 0.86 12.65 -2.19
N THR A 77 1.47 11.49 -1.93
CA THR A 77 1.16 10.64 -0.78
C THR A 77 1.91 11.07 0.49
N GLY A 78 2.94 11.90 0.34
CA GLY A 78 3.85 12.27 1.42
C GLY A 78 4.77 11.14 1.86
N LEU A 79 4.73 9.98 1.17
CA LEU A 79 5.64 8.87 1.40
C LEU A 79 6.87 9.03 0.54
N SER A 80 8.04 8.99 1.18
CA SER A 80 9.32 8.91 0.50
C SER A 80 9.84 7.47 0.49
N ARG A 81 10.93 7.27 -0.26
CA ARG A 81 11.69 6.00 -0.24
C ARG A 81 12.15 5.62 1.17
N ARG A 82 12.35 6.59 2.06
CA ARG A 82 12.71 6.33 3.47
C ARG A 82 11.58 5.60 4.20
N GLU A 83 10.34 6.06 4.09
CA GLU A 83 9.17 5.42 4.70
C GLU A 83 8.96 4.01 4.13
N ALA A 84 9.15 3.83 2.82
CA ALA A 84 9.10 2.50 2.19
C ALA A 84 10.11 1.51 2.79
N ARG A 85 11.36 1.95 3.01
CA ARG A 85 12.39 1.12 3.66
C ARG A 85 12.04 0.78 5.10
N ILE A 86 11.53 1.74 5.86
CA ILE A 86 11.12 1.54 7.25
C ILE A 86 9.98 0.53 7.34
N ALA A 87 8.95 0.69 6.50
CA ALA A 87 7.83 -0.25 6.42
C ALA A 87 8.30 -1.68 6.09
N PHE A 88 9.26 -1.80 5.16
CA PHE A 88 9.86 -3.09 4.80
C PHE A 88 10.59 -3.75 5.97
N VAL A 89 11.40 -2.99 6.71
CA VAL A 89 12.16 -3.51 7.86
C VAL A 89 11.21 -3.94 8.98
N PHE A 90 10.18 -3.14 9.27
CA PHE A 90 9.21 -3.47 10.31
C PHE A 90 8.26 -4.60 9.96
N ALA A 91 8.10 -4.90 8.67
CA ALA A 91 7.28 -6.00 8.22
C ALA A 91 7.91 -7.38 8.40
N GLN A 92 9.22 -7.46 8.66
CA GLN A 92 9.91 -8.74 8.81
C GLN A 92 9.33 -9.53 10.00
N MET A 93 8.79 -10.71 9.70
CA MET A 93 8.23 -11.60 10.73
C MET A 93 9.29 -12.52 11.36
N GLU A 94 10.37 -12.82 10.63
CA GLU A 94 11.44 -13.69 11.12
C GLU A 94 12.43 -12.91 11.97
N THR A 95 12.66 -13.35 13.20
CA THR A 95 13.84 -12.94 13.98
C THR A 95 15.04 -13.68 13.41
N VAL A 96 15.78 -13.02 12.53
CA VAL A 96 16.96 -13.59 11.89
C VAL A 96 18.16 -13.32 12.78
N ASP A 97 18.99 -14.34 13.01
CA ASP A 97 20.35 -14.11 13.49
C ASP A 97 21.14 -13.42 12.37
N ASP A 98 21.36 -12.11 12.54
CA ASP A 98 21.97 -11.21 11.56
C ASP A 98 23.34 -11.72 11.05
N VAL A 99 24.05 -12.52 11.85
CA VAL A 99 25.38 -13.03 11.52
C VAL A 99 25.31 -14.16 10.49
N ALA A 100 24.31 -15.04 10.59
CA ALA A 100 24.25 -16.25 9.77
C ALA A 100 23.44 -16.10 8.47
N LYS A 101 22.49 -15.15 8.44
CA LYS A 101 21.45 -15.10 7.39
C LYS A 101 21.14 -13.68 6.93
N HIS A 102 22.17 -12.88 6.66
CA HIS A 102 22.05 -11.50 6.15
C HIS A 102 21.08 -11.38 4.95
N TYR A 103 21.03 -12.38 4.05
CA TYR A 103 20.09 -12.38 2.93
C TYR A 103 18.61 -12.28 3.35
N ASN A 104 18.23 -12.89 4.48
CA ASN A 104 16.86 -12.83 4.97
C ASN A 104 16.51 -11.45 5.52
N VAL A 105 17.49 -10.72 6.08
CA VAL A 105 17.30 -9.36 6.62
C VAL A 105 16.92 -8.37 5.52
N VAL A 106 17.49 -8.54 4.33
CA VAL A 106 17.28 -7.63 3.18
C VAL A 106 16.21 -8.13 2.19
N THR A 107 15.53 -9.23 2.50
CA THR A 107 14.49 -9.81 1.64
C THR A 107 13.20 -10.11 2.40
N ALA A 108 12.06 -10.03 1.73
CA ALA A 108 10.72 -10.20 2.30
C ALA A 108 10.01 -11.38 1.63
N SER A 109 9.37 -12.24 2.41
CA SER A 109 8.37 -13.19 1.89
C SER A 109 7.12 -12.45 1.38
N PHE A 110 6.18 -13.19 0.79
CA PHE A 110 4.90 -12.60 0.37
C PHE A 110 4.10 -12.01 1.55
N LEU A 111 4.18 -12.63 2.73
CA LEU A 111 3.51 -12.12 3.93
C LEU A 111 4.18 -10.85 4.45
N ASP A 112 5.52 -10.81 4.45
CA ASP A 112 6.27 -9.60 4.81
C ASP A 112 5.95 -8.45 3.82
N PHE A 113 5.80 -8.74 2.53
CA PHE A 113 5.34 -7.75 1.54
C PHE A 113 3.94 -7.20 1.87
N CYS A 114 3.00 -8.09 2.20
CA CYS A 114 1.64 -7.71 2.57
C CYS A 114 1.61 -6.83 3.83
N GLU A 115 2.41 -7.18 4.85
CA GLU A 115 2.54 -6.36 6.07
C GLU A 115 3.19 -5.00 5.77
N ALA A 116 4.24 -4.96 4.95
CA ALA A 116 4.89 -3.72 4.55
C ALA A 116 3.92 -2.79 3.83
N LEU A 117 3.09 -3.33 2.92
CA LEU A 117 2.05 -2.57 2.25
C LEU A 117 1.02 -2.03 3.25
N CYS A 118 0.54 -2.88 4.16
CA CYS A 118 -0.36 -2.49 5.25
C CYS A 118 0.17 -1.33 6.09
N ARG A 119 1.47 -1.33 6.41
CA ARG A 119 2.13 -0.24 7.15
C ARG A 119 2.18 1.06 6.36
N LEU A 120 2.42 0.99 5.04
CA LEU A 120 2.36 2.17 4.18
C LEU A 120 0.94 2.73 4.08
N VAL A 121 -0.06 1.86 3.96
CA VAL A 121 -1.48 2.24 4.00
C VAL A 121 -1.80 2.94 5.31
N ASP A 122 -1.40 2.36 6.44
CA ASP A 122 -1.65 2.91 7.77
C ASP A 122 -1.03 4.31 7.92
N GLY A 123 0.19 4.52 7.41
CA GLY A 123 0.85 5.83 7.39
C GLY A 123 0.21 6.85 6.45
N MET A 124 -0.57 6.41 5.44
CA MET A 124 -1.34 7.28 4.55
C MET A 124 -2.77 7.52 5.03
N CYS A 125 -3.27 6.72 5.98
CA CYS A 125 -4.61 6.90 6.49
C CYS A 125 -4.72 8.28 7.15
N PRO A 126 -5.74 9.08 6.79
CA PRO A 126 -5.96 10.34 7.47
C PRO A 126 -6.24 10.09 8.95
N PRO A 127 -5.89 11.04 9.83
CA PRO A 127 -6.30 10.99 11.23
C PRO A 127 -7.82 10.88 11.31
N SER A 128 -8.33 10.27 12.37
CA SER A 128 -9.76 10.11 12.60
C SER A 128 -10.48 11.46 12.65
N THR A 129 -11.78 11.46 12.37
CA THR A 129 -12.62 12.68 12.43
C THR A 129 -12.55 13.35 13.80
N SER A 130 -12.44 12.58 14.89
CA SER A 130 -12.26 13.09 16.26
C SER A 130 -10.90 13.76 16.44
N GLU A 131 -9.80 13.11 16.05
CA GLU A 131 -8.45 13.67 16.15
C GLU A 131 -8.32 14.96 15.32
N LEU A 132 -8.87 14.99 14.11
CA LEU A 132 -8.89 16.19 13.29
C LEU A 132 -9.72 17.30 13.94
N ARG A 133 -10.88 16.98 14.53
CA ARG A 133 -11.70 17.97 15.25
C ARG A 133 -10.99 18.54 16.46
N GLU A 134 -10.34 17.70 17.24
CA GLU A 134 -9.52 18.11 18.39
C GLU A 134 -8.39 19.03 17.93
N PHE A 135 -7.64 18.62 16.90
CA PHE A 135 -6.58 19.42 16.29
C PHE A 135 -7.07 20.81 15.83
N PHE A 136 -8.24 20.88 15.18
CA PHE A 136 -8.84 22.16 14.75
C PHE A 136 -9.48 22.95 15.91
N ALA A 137 -9.91 22.29 16.98
CA ALA A 137 -10.46 22.94 18.17
C ALA A 137 -9.37 23.59 19.03
N GLU A 138 -8.19 22.98 19.13
CA GLU A 138 -7.05 23.49 19.90
C GLU A 138 -6.41 24.74 19.29
N GLY A 139 -6.75 25.12 18.05
CA GLY A 139 -6.12 26.24 17.35
C GLY A 139 -4.66 25.95 16.95
N SER A 140 -4.23 24.69 17.04
CA SER A 140 -2.87 24.22 16.74
C SER A 140 -2.52 24.27 15.23
N GLY A 141 -3.52 24.50 14.37
CA GLY A 141 -3.33 24.76 12.94
C GLY A 141 -2.56 26.05 12.70
N ARG A 142 -1.26 25.96 12.40
CA ARG A 142 -0.44 27.12 12.00
C ARG A 142 -0.95 27.66 10.67
N GLY A 143 -1.74 28.72 10.76
CA GLY A 143 -2.54 29.22 9.65
C GLY A 143 -3.99 29.18 10.09
N HIS A 144 -4.36 30.09 10.99
CA HIS A 144 -5.72 30.15 11.48
C HIS A 144 -6.64 30.32 10.27
N PRO A 145 -7.56 29.38 10.03
CA PRO A 145 -8.69 29.65 9.18
C PRO A 145 -9.30 30.96 9.70
N GLY A 146 -9.75 31.88 8.83
CA GLY A 146 -10.60 32.97 9.30
C GLY A 146 -11.75 32.42 10.17
N VAL A 147 -12.39 33.22 11.03
CA VAL A 147 -13.41 32.69 11.97
C VAL A 147 -14.51 31.83 11.30
N ASN A 148 -14.85 32.13 10.04
CA ASN A 148 -15.81 31.34 9.24
C ASN A 148 -15.30 29.95 8.81
N ASP A 149 -13.99 29.79 8.79
CA ASP A 149 -13.25 28.71 8.17
C ASP A 149 -12.93 27.62 9.23
N GLN A 150 -12.93 27.99 10.53
CA GLN A 150 -12.84 27.03 11.65
C GLN A 150 -14.13 26.22 11.84
N ALA A 151 -15.30 26.85 11.71
CA ALA A 151 -16.58 26.14 11.76
C ALA A 151 -16.70 25.13 10.61
N TYR A 152 -16.21 25.48 9.42
CA TYR A 152 -16.15 24.56 8.29
C TYR A 152 -15.17 23.41 8.55
N ALA A 153 -13.97 23.68 9.09
CA ALA A 153 -13.01 22.64 9.47
C ALA A 153 -13.57 21.65 10.51
N LEU A 154 -14.35 22.10 11.50
CA LEU A 154 -14.94 21.21 12.50
C LEU A 154 -16.08 20.33 11.93
N ASN A 155 -16.85 20.88 10.99
CA ASN A 155 -17.94 20.17 10.33
C ASN A 155 -17.45 19.24 9.20
N HIS A 156 -16.35 19.60 8.55
CA HIS A 156 -15.75 18.89 7.41
C HIS A 156 -14.23 18.68 7.58
N PRO A 157 -13.79 18.01 8.65
CA PRO A 157 -12.36 17.97 9.03
C PRO A 157 -11.46 17.32 7.98
N HIS A 158 -11.93 16.26 7.34
CA HIS A 158 -11.17 15.58 6.28
C HIS A 158 -11.03 16.43 5.03
N VAL A 159 -12.09 17.12 4.61
CA VAL A 159 -12.04 18.05 3.47
C VAL A 159 -11.04 19.16 3.77
N TYR A 160 -11.09 19.72 4.97
CA TYR A 160 -10.15 20.77 5.36
C TYR A 160 -8.69 20.28 5.41
N TYR A 161 -8.46 19.08 5.96
CA TYR A 161 -7.13 18.47 6.04
C TYR A 161 -6.48 18.26 4.66
N TYR A 162 -7.24 17.86 3.65
CA TYR A 162 -6.71 17.63 2.30
C TYR A 162 -6.62 18.89 1.42
N PHE A 163 -7.48 19.88 1.62
CA PHE A 163 -7.57 21.05 0.72
C PHE A 163 -6.95 22.34 1.30
N HIS A 164 -6.78 22.45 2.61
CA HIS A 164 -6.44 23.72 3.27
C HIS A 164 -5.19 23.68 4.16
N VAL A 165 -4.55 22.53 4.35
CA VAL A 165 -3.21 22.50 4.96
C VAL A 165 -2.24 23.08 3.92
N PRO A 166 -1.67 24.29 4.15
CA PRO A 166 -1.09 25.09 3.08
C PRO A 166 0.03 24.39 2.31
N ASP A 167 -0.10 24.49 1.00
CA ASP A 167 0.62 23.84 -0.08
C ASP A 167 2.14 24.08 -0.18
N SER A 168 2.75 24.85 0.73
CA SER A 168 4.18 25.19 0.65
C SER A 168 5.14 24.01 0.88
N GLU A 169 4.62 22.84 1.27
CA GLU A 169 5.40 21.60 1.41
C GLU A 169 4.99 20.47 0.44
N VAL A 170 3.89 20.61 -0.32
CA VAL A 170 3.27 19.48 -1.04
C VAL A 170 3.08 19.73 -2.56
N ILE A 171 3.04 20.97 -3.05
CA ILE A 171 2.54 21.21 -4.43
C ILE A 171 3.58 21.76 -5.39
N ASN A 172 3.91 20.91 -6.38
CA ASN A 172 4.08 21.37 -7.76
C ASN A 172 3.50 20.42 -8.83
N ASN A 173 2.85 19.30 -8.49
CA ASN A 173 2.41 18.31 -9.51
C ASN A 173 1.08 17.57 -9.21
N MET A 174 0.14 18.16 -8.47
CA MET A 174 -1.18 17.53 -8.28
C MET A 174 -2.09 17.74 -9.49
N THR A 175 -2.08 16.79 -10.42
CA THR A 175 -3.25 16.53 -11.30
C THR A 175 -4.38 15.88 -10.48
N PRO A 176 -5.66 16.26 -10.72
CA PRO A 176 -6.81 15.63 -10.09
C PRO A 176 -6.79 14.11 -10.29
N TRP A 177 -7.08 13.35 -9.23
CA TRP A 177 -7.37 11.92 -9.33
C TRP A 177 -8.64 11.75 -10.17
N HIS A 178 -8.48 11.46 -11.46
CA HIS A 178 -9.61 11.16 -12.33
C HIS A 178 -10.15 9.77 -11.98
N GLY A 179 -11.47 9.69 -11.78
CA GLY A 179 -12.16 8.47 -11.38
C GLY A 179 -11.73 7.28 -12.23
N SER A 180 -11.05 6.34 -11.58
CA SER A 180 -10.66 5.08 -12.21
C SER A 180 -11.89 4.24 -12.49
N VAL A 181 -11.89 3.57 -13.63
CA VAL A 181 -12.91 2.56 -13.96
C VAL A 181 -12.87 1.50 -12.87
N ILE A 182 -14.03 1.17 -12.28
CA ILE A 182 -14.12 0.10 -11.28
C ILE A 182 -13.78 -1.21 -11.98
N VAL A 183 -12.52 -1.63 -11.90
CA VAL A 183 -12.09 -2.96 -12.34
C VAL A 183 -12.40 -3.93 -11.21
N THR A 184 -13.08 -5.03 -11.51
CA THR A 184 -13.32 -6.06 -10.50
C THR A 184 -11.99 -6.70 -10.08
N PRO A 185 -11.84 -7.20 -8.84
CA PRO A 185 -10.62 -7.87 -8.40
C PRO A 185 -10.22 -9.03 -9.30
N GLU A 186 -11.21 -9.73 -9.88
CA GLU A 186 -11.00 -10.84 -10.80
C GLU A 186 -10.43 -10.39 -12.14
N GLU A 187 -10.94 -9.28 -12.71
CA GLU A 187 -10.40 -8.70 -13.95
C GLU A 187 -8.99 -8.17 -13.74
N ALA A 188 -8.75 -7.40 -12.67
CA ALA A 188 -7.43 -6.88 -12.34
C ALA A 188 -6.42 -8.02 -12.10
N ALA A 189 -6.85 -9.10 -11.43
CA ALA A 189 -6.04 -10.27 -11.20
C ALA A 189 -5.76 -11.07 -12.48
N ALA A 190 -6.77 -11.26 -13.34
CA ALA A 190 -6.62 -11.99 -14.58
C ALA A 190 -5.66 -11.26 -15.53
N GLU A 191 -5.81 -9.95 -15.65
CA GLU A 191 -4.97 -9.11 -16.49
C GLU A 191 -3.55 -9.00 -15.89
N ALA A 192 -3.40 -8.88 -14.57
CA ALA A 192 -2.08 -8.94 -13.92
C ALA A 192 -1.41 -10.32 -14.04
N ALA A 193 -2.16 -11.42 -13.96
CA ALA A 193 -1.63 -12.77 -14.13
C ALA A 193 -1.19 -13.02 -15.58
N GLU A 194 -1.99 -12.58 -16.56
CA GLU A 194 -1.63 -12.60 -17.97
C GLU A 194 -0.36 -11.78 -18.23
N ALA A 195 -0.28 -10.57 -17.65
CA ALA A 195 0.88 -9.70 -17.77
C ALA A 195 2.10 -10.25 -17.02
N ALA A 196 1.94 -10.97 -15.92
CA ALA A 196 3.04 -11.69 -15.27
C ALA A 196 3.47 -12.95 -16.04
N GLY A 197 2.67 -13.40 -17.02
CA GLY A 197 2.87 -14.65 -17.73
C GLY A 197 2.66 -15.87 -16.85
N LEU A 198 1.89 -15.71 -15.78
CA LEU A 198 1.47 -16.79 -14.91
C LEU A 198 0.27 -17.47 -15.56
N PRO A 199 0.09 -18.79 -15.36
CA PRO A 199 -1.18 -19.42 -15.68
C PRO A 199 -2.29 -18.65 -14.95
N SER A 200 -3.36 -18.28 -15.65
CA SER A 200 -4.51 -17.63 -15.03
C SER A 200 -4.91 -18.43 -13.79
N PRO A 201 -5.09 -17.79 -12.62
CA PRO A 201 -5.45 -18.50 -11.41
C PRO A 201 -6.80 -19.24 -11.51
N PHE A 202 -7.59 -18.96 -12.56
CA PHE A 202 -8.92 -19.51 -12.79
C PHE A 202 -9.01 -20.56 -13.91
N THR A 203 -7.92 -20.87 -14.63
CA THR A 203 -7.96 -21.98 -15.60
C THR A 203 -7.75 -23.33 -14.92
N VAL A 204 -8.84 -23.92 -14.44
CA VAL A 204 -8.91 -25.36 -14.16
C VAL A 204 -8.67 -26.10 -15.48
N SER A 205 -7.46 -26.65 -15.63
CA SER A 205 -7.04 -27.35 -16.84
C SER A 205 -7.76 -28.69 -16.97
N THR A 206 -8.85 -28.74 -17.74
CA THR A 206 -9.33 -29.98 -18.35
C THR A 206 -8.37 -30.35 -19.49
N ARG A 207 -7.35 -31.18 -19.18
CA ARG A 207 -6.42 -31.68 -20.19
C ARG A 207 -7.16 -32.59 -21.19
N HIS A 208 -7.12 -32.22 -22.47
CA HIS A 208 -7.21 -33.18 -23.58
C HIS A 208 -5.81 -33.38 -24.18
N PRO A 209 -5.46 -34.62 -24.60
CA PRO A 209 -4.15 -34.90 -25.18
C PRO A 209 -4.15 -34.79 -26.71
N HIS A 210 -2.95 -34.53 -27.25
CA HIS A 210 -2.49 -34.64 -28.63
C HIS A 210 -2.95 -33.60 -29.67
N ASP A 211 -2.00 -32.82 -30.19
CA ASP A 211 -1.33 -33.21 -31.45
C ASP A 211 -0.09 -32.35 -31.75
N SER A 212 0.93 -33.01 -32.30
CA SER A 212 2.23 -32.46 -32.66
C SER A 212 2.29 -32.09 -34.14
N SER A 213 2.47 -30.80 -34.45
CA SER A 213 2.79 -30.32 -35.78
C SER A 213 3.99 -29.36 -35.70
N THR A 214 5.08 -29.75 -36.37
CA THR A 214 6.31 -28.99 -36.56
C THR A 214 6.14 -27.99 -37.70
N ALA A 215 6.23 -26.70 -37.42
CA ALA A 215 6.35 -25.65 -38.43
C ALA A 215 7.63 -24.83 -38.22
N VAL A 216 8.43 -24.81 -39.29
CA VAL A 216 9.63 -23.99 -39.50
C VAL A 216 9.18 -22.63 -40.03
N GLY A 217 9.65 -21.52 -39.45
CA GLY A 217 9.46 -20.22 -40.09
C GLY A 217 9.78 -18.98 -39.24
N GLY A 218 10.76 -18.19 -39.72
CA GLY A 218 10.81 -16.74 -39.58
C GLY A 218 11.10 -16.17 -38.19
N ALA A 219 12.36 -15.85 -37.92
CA ALA A 219 12.76 -15.03 -36.78
C ALA A 219 12.30 -13.57 -36.98
N SER A 220 11.03 -13.30 -36.68
CA SER A 220 10.54 -11.94 -36.45
C SER A 220 11.17 -11.41 -35.17
N MET A 221 11.84 -10.25 -35.24
CA MET A 221 12.30 -9.48 -34.07
C MET A 221 11.11 -8.83 -33.34
N ALA A 222 10.10 -9.64 -33.00
CA ALA A 222 9.08 -9.23 -32.06
C ALA A 222 9.76 -9.09 -30.69
N ALA A 223 9.57 -7.93 -30.04
CA ALA A 223 10.06 -7.73 -28.68
C ALA A 223 9.65 -8.96 -27.82
N PRO A 224 10.56 -9.50 -27.00
CA PRO A 224 10.28 -10.71 -26.23
C PRO A 224 8.95 -10.56 -25.48
N LYS A 225 8.13 -11.62 -25.39
CA LYS A 225 6.82 -11.58 -24.71
C LYS A 225 6.89 -10.95 -23.30
N TRP A 226 8.03 -11.05 -22.61
CA TRP A 226 8.25 -10.43 -21.30
C TRP A 226 8.36 -8.88 -21.33
N ALA A 227 8.72 -8.26 -22.45
CA ALA A 227 8.85 -6.81 -22.60
C ALA A 227 7.48 -6.12 -22.69
N TRP A 228 6.53 -6.69 -23.44
CA TRP A 228 5.15 -6.23 -23.49
C TRP A 228 4.45 -6.38 -22.13
N ARG A 229 4.72 -7.50 -21.47
CA ARG A 229 4.26 -7.84 -20.11
C ARG A 229 4.65 -6.82 -19.05
N ARG A 230 5.93 -6.45 -19.00
CA ARG A 230 6.46 -5.38 -18.13
C ARG A 230 5.77 -4.05 -18.41
N ARG A 231 5.50 -3.76 -19.68
CA ARG A 231 4.85 -2.51 -20.09
C ARG A 231 3.38 -2.43 -19.66
N ALA A 232 2.62 -3.51 -19.79
CA ALA A 232 1.22 -3.57 -19.35
C ALA A 232 1.08 -3.39 -17.83
N LEU A 233 1.87 -4.14 -17.04
CA LEU A 233 1.88 -4.00 -15.58
C LEU A 233 2.25 -2.57 -15.15
N GLN A 234 3.23 -1.95 -15.81
CA GLN A 234 3.64 -0.58 -15.49
C GLN A 234 2.51 0.45 -15.67
N PHE A 235 1.57 0.21 -16.59
CA PHE A 235 0.42 1.09 -16.78
C PHE A 235 -0.75 0.78 -15.85
N MET A 236 -0.96 -0.49 -15.49
CA MET A 236 -2.11 -0.89 -14.67
C MET A 236 -1.86 -0.80 -13.16
N ILE A 237 -0.62 -1.05 -12.72
CA ILE A 237 -0.28 -1.10 -11.30
C ILE A 237 -0.71 0.18 -10.58
N PRO A 238 -0.50 1.41 -11.11
CA PRO A 238 -0.95 2.62 -10.43
C PRO A 238 -2.47 2.67 -10.16
N ASP A 239 -3.28 2.30 -11.15
CA ASP A 239 -4.75 2.36 -11.06
C ASP A 239 -5.31 1.22 -10.19
N ALA A 240 -4.77 0.01 -10.32
CA ALA A 240 -5.19 -1.12 -9.50
C ALA A 240 -4.73 -0.95 -8.05
N MET A 241 -3.50 -0.46 -7.82
CA MET A 241 -3.03 -0.17 -6.47
C MET A 241 -3.83 0.92 -5.82
N THR A 242 -4.23 1.94 -6.55
CA THR A 242 -5.16 2.97 -6.07
C THR A 242 -6.41 2.36 -5.44
N VAL A 243 -7.09 1.43 -6.12
CA VAL A 243 -8.29 0.77 -5.59
C VAL A 243 -7.98 -0.09 -4.37
N VAL A 244 -6.87 -0.84 -4.39
CA VAL A 244 -6.40 -1.64 -3.24
C VAL A 244 -6.15 -0.73 -2.03
N MET A 245 -5.48 0.40 -2.25
CA MET A 245 -5.14 1.37 -1.22
C MET A 245 -6.38 2.02 -0.62
N GLU A 246 -7.32 2.48 -1.45
CA GLU A 246 -8.60 3.02 -0.98
C GLU A 246 -9.37 1.98 -0.15
N SER A 247 -9.46 0.74 -0.66
CA SER A 247 -10.12 -0.35 0.03
C SER A 247 -9.50 -0.60 1.40
N LEU A 248 -8.18 -0.72 1.47
CA LEU A 248 -7.46 -0.92 2.73
C LEU A 248 -7.63 0.29 3.66
N CYS A 249 -7.42 1.52 3.19
CA CYS A 249 -7.59 2.73 3.98
C CYS A 249 -8.97 2.81 4.64
N VAL A 250 -10.03 2.53 3.89
CA VAL A 250 -11.41 2.52 4.42
C VAL A 250 -11.55 1.46 5.53
N ARG A 251 -10.98 0.27 5.35
CA ARG A 251 -11.02 -0.78 6.39
C ARG A 251 -10.20 -0.41 7.62
N TYR A 252 -9.02 0.18 7.45
CA TYR A 252 -8.20 0.68 8.56
C TYR A 252 -8.94 1.74 9.38
N MET A 253 -9.65 2.68 8.73
CA MET A 253 -10.48 3.66 9.42
C MET A 253 -11.64 3.02 10.22
N GLN A 254 -12.26 1.95 9.69
CA GLN A 254 -13.29 1.20 10.41
C GLN A 254 -12.74 0.54 11.68
N VAL A 255 -11.51 0.01 11.62
CA VAL A 255 -10.84 -0.62 12.77
C VAL A 255 -10.52 0.42 13.86
N SER A 256 -9.94 1.57 13.47
CA SER A 256 -9.64 2.68 14.41
C SER A 256 -10.89 3.14 15.17
N THR A 257 -12.01 3.32 14.45
CA THR A 257 -13.27 3.79 15.05
C THR A 257 -13.82 2.81 16.10
N ARG A 258 -13.66 1.50 15.87
CA ARG A 258 -14.08 0.46 16.83
C ARG A 258 -13.22 0.43 18.09
N GLN A 259 -11.92 0.69 17.96
CA GLN A 259 -11.01 0.73 19.11
C GLN A 259 -11.32 1.89 20.04
N MET A 260 -11.57 3.09 19.49
CA MET A 260 -11.93 4.27 20.28
C MET A 260 -13.27 4.11 21.00
N THR A 261 -14.28 3.55 20.34
CA THR A 261 -15.59 3.29 20.96
C THR A 261 -15.52 2.25 22.08
N ALA A 262 -14.70 1.20 21.91
CA ALA A 262 -14.49 0.20 22.95
C ALA A 262 -13.73 0.76 24.17
N GLN A 263 -12.72 1.60 23.95
CA GLN A 263 -11.99 2.27 25.04
C GLN A 263 -12.91 3.22 25.82
N GLY A 264 -13.67 4.08 25.14
CA GLY A 264 -14.60 5.02 25.79
C GLY A 264 -15.69 4.32 26.61
N ALA A 265 -16.22 3.19 26.14
CA ALA A 265 -17.21 2.41 26.91
C ALA A 265 -16.61 1.77 28.19
N GLY A 266 -15.33 1.37 28.14
CA GLY A 266 -14.63 0.81 29.28
C GLY A 266 -14.37 1.83 30.39
N ASP A 267 -14.10 3.08 30.04
CA ASP A 267 -13.86 4.16 31.00
C ASP A 267 -15.15 4.62 31.67
N VAL A 268 -16.27 4.68 30.94
CA VAL A 268 -17.59 5.01 31.52
C VAL A 268 -18.07 3.92 32.48
N ALA A 269 -17.75 2.64 32.23
CA ALA A 269 -18.12 1.55 33.14
C ALA A 269 -17.28 1.50 34.43
N LYS A 270 -16.13 2.19 34.48
CA LYS A 270 -15.24 2.26 35.65
C LYS A 270 -15.45 3.54 36.48
N ALA A 271 -16.14 4.54 35.93
CA ALA A 271 -16.51 5.78 36.61
C ALA A 271 -17.84 5.64 37.36
#